data_AF-A0A0J6NQX5-F1
#
_entry.id   AF-A0A0J6NQX5-F1
#
_cell.length_a   1.000
_cell.length_b   1.000
_cell.length_c   1.000
_cell.angle_alpha   90.00
_cell.angle_beta   90.00
_cell.angle_gamma   90.00
#
_symmetry.space_group_name_H-M   'P 1'
#
loop_
_entity.id
_entity.type
_entity.pdbx_description
1 polymer ?
#
loop_
_entity_poly.entity_id
_entity_poly.type
_entity_poly.pdbx_seq_one_letter_code
_entity_poly.pdbx_strand_id
1 'polypeptide(L)'
;MTPPNSFAACAKPSPAVSQEQQYLLSQTMDACALALNGFAVLRSTLTAIQASGRRDDSSHLQLLARLSLEALDDCVARLQAFQLKADDDFKTIRRG
;
A
#
# COMPACT_ATOMS: atom_id res chain seq x y z
N MET A 1 1.39 -63.02 -3.57
CA MET A 1 2.43 -62.13 -4.15
C MET A 1 1.88 -60.72 -4.17
N THR A 2 2.27 -59.89 -3.21
CA THR A 2 1.90 -58.47 -3.09
C THR A 2 3.10 -57.62 -3.49
N PRO A 3 2.95 -56.57 -4.32
CA PRO A 3 4.06 -55.66 -4.56
C PRO A 3 4.26 -54.74 -3.34
N PRO A 4 5.50 -54.34 -3.03
CA PRO A 4 5.77 -53.35 -1.99
C PRO A 4 5.42 -51.96 -2.56
N ASN A 5 4.32 -51.38 -2.09
CA ASN A 5 4.04 -49.96 -2.31
C ASN A 5 5.10 -49.15 -1.56
N SER A 6 6.02 -48.60 -2.35
CA SER A 6 7.07 -47.70 -1.93
C SER A 6 6.45 -46.47 -1.26
N PHE A 7 6.57 -46.42 0.06
CA PHE A 7 6.33 -45.23 0.87
C PHE A 7 7.39 -44.18 0.51
N ALA A 8 7.13 -43.41 -0.55
CA ALA A 8 7.87 -42.20 -0.88
C ALA A 8 6.90 -41.07 -1.28
N ALA A 9 5.76 -40.97 -0.58
CA ALA A 9 4.95 -39.76 -0.56
C ALA A 9 5.39 -38.88 0.62
N CYS A 10 6.70 -38.63 0.75
CA CYS A 10 7.27 -37.67 1.67
C CYS A 10 8.05 -36.63 0.87
N ALA A 11 7.31 -35.69 0.30
CA ALA A 11 7.67 -34.29 0.25
C ALA A 11 6.44 -33.55 -0.32
N LYS A 12 5.53 -33.12 0.55
CA LYS A 12 4.81 -31.88 0.26
C LYS A 12 5.92 -30.85 0.00
N PRO A 13 6.04 -30.21 -1.17
CA PRO A 13 6.76 -28.96 -1.17
C PRO A 13 5.95 -28.07 -0.23
N SER A 14 6.57 -27.72 0.91
CA SER A 14 6.06 -26.66 1.76
C SER A 14 5.67 -25.50 0.84
N PRO A 15 4.54 -24.80 1.06
CA PRO A 15 4.19 -23.65 0.25
C PRO A 15 5.19 -22.55 0.58
N ALA A 16 6.38 -22.64 -0.04
CA ALA A 16 7.23 -21.51 -0.28
C ALA A 16 6.34 -20.54 -1.04
N VAL A 17 5.81 -19.56 -0.31
CA VAL A 17 5.09 -18.42 -0.88
C VAL A 17 5.85 -18.03 -2.13
N SER A 18 5.20 -18.25 -3.28
CA SER A 18 5.86 -18.31 -4.58
C SER A 18 6.72 -17.07 -4.72
N GLN A 19 7.97 -17.22 -5.15
CA GLN A 19 8.90 -16.10 -5.35
C GLN A 19 8.24 -14.95 -6.16
N GLU A 20 7.33 -15.28 -7.09
CA GLU A 20 6.45 -14.34 -7.79
C GLU A 20 5.57 -13.49 -6.86
N GLN A 21 5.00 -14.08 -5.81
CA GLN A 21 4.14 -13.40 -4.86
C GLN A 21 4.93 -12.39 -4.01
N GLN A 22 6.17 -12.75 -3.63
CA GLN A 22 7.09 -11.82 -2.96
C GLN A 22 7.51 -10.67 -3.90
N TYR A 23 7.76 -10.98 -5.17
CA TYR A 23 8.11 -10.00 -6.18
C TYR A 23 6.96 -9.02 -6.48
N LEU A 24 5.74 -9.53 -6.66
CA LEU A 24 4.52 -8.73 -6.84
C LEU A 24 4.26 -7.82 -5.62
N LEU A 25 4.45 -8.34 -4.41
CA LEU A 25 4.32 -7.55 -3.20
C LEU A 25 5.34 -6.40 -3.16
N SER A 26 6.62 -6.69 -3.47
CA SER A 26 7.66 -5.66 -3.55
C SER A 26 7.32 -4.56 -4.55
N GLN A 27 6.89 -4.93 -5.77
CA GLN A 27 6.47 -3.95 -6.78
C GLN A 27 5.30 -3.10 -6.31
N THR A 28 4.34 -3.73 -5.62
CA THR A 28 3.18 -3.02 -5.07
C THR A 28 3.61 -2.02 -4.01
N MET A 29 4.55 -2.39 -3.13
CA MET A 29 5.09 -1.50 -2.09
C MET A 29 5.83 -0.30 -2.70
N ASP A 30 6.63 -0.52 -3.75
CA ASP A 30 7.33 0.54 -4.47
C ASP A 30 6.34 1.50 -5.15
N ALA A 31 5.30 0.98 -5.79
CA ALA A 31 4.23 1.78 -6.38
C ALA A 31 3.48 2.60 -5.30
N CYS A 32 3.22 2.00 -4.14
CA CYS A 32 2.61 2.71 -3.00
C CYS A 32 3.52 3.84 -2.50
N ALA A 33 4.84 3.61 -2.40
CA ALA A 33 5.79 4.65 -2.00
C ALA A 33 5.82 5.81 -3.00
N LEU A 34 5.80 5.51 -4.30
CA LEU A 34 5.72 6.53 -5.35
C LEU A 34 4.41 7.33 -5.28
N ALA A 35 3.28 6.65 -5.05
CA ALA A 35 1.98 7.31 -4.88
C ALA A 35 1.95 8.23 -3.65
N LEU A 36 2.50 7.79 -2.50
CA LEU A 36 2.61 8.61 -1.30
C LEU A 36 3.48 9.86 -1.52
N ASN A 37 4.57 9.73 -2.26
CA ASN A 37 5.39 10.89 -2.65
C ASN A 37 4.59 11.87 -3.52
N GLY A 38 3.81 11.36 -4.48
CA GLY A 38 2.90 12.18 -5.28
C GLY A 38 1.85 12.90 -4.44
N PHE A 39 1.27 12.20 -3.45
CA PHE A 39 0.33 12.79 -2.51
C PHE A 39 0.97 13.89 -1.65
N ALA A 40 2.22 13.74 -1.22
CA ALA A 40 2.93 14.80 -0.48
C ALA A 40 3.05 16.10 -1.31
N VAL A 41 3.35 15.98 -2.61
CA VAL A 41 3.42 17.14 -3.52
C VAL A 41 2.06 17.80 -3.71
N LEU A 42 1.00 16.99 -3.93
CA LEU A 42 -0.37 17.49 -4.06
C LEU A 42 -0.82 18.22 -2.78
N ARG A 43 -0.54 17.64 -1.61
CA ARG A 43 -0.85 18.24 -0.31
C ARG A 43 -0.18 19.59 -0.13
N SER A 44 1.12 19.67 -0.45
CA SER A 44 1.88 20.92 -0.41
C SER A 44 1.27 21.99 -1.32
N THR A 45 0.92 21.60 -2.54
CA THR A 45 0.31 22.51 -3.53
C THR A 45 -1.06 23.04 -3.06
N LEU A 46 -1.94 22.16 -2.57
CA LEU A 46 -3.25 22.54 -2.06
C LEU A 46 -3.14 23.45 -0.82
N THR A 47 -2.18 23.17 0.06
CA THR A 47 -1.91 24.01 1.24
C THR A 47 -1.42 25.40 0.83
N ALA A 48 -0.56 25.50 -0.19
CA ALA A 48 -0.12 26.78 -0.74
C ALA A 48 -1.27 27.59 -1.38
N ILE A 49 -2.19 26.92 -2.09
CA ILE A 49 -3.40 27.54 -2.65
C ILE A 49 -4.28 28.08 -1.53
N GLN A 50 -4.51 27.31 -0.46
CA GLN A 50 -5.26 27.77 0.71
C GLN A 50 -4.60 28.96 1.41
N ALA A 51 -3.28 28.93 1.60
CA ALA A 51 -2.54 30.02 2.22
C ALA A 51 -2.62 31.31 1.40
N SER A 52 -2.62 31.19 0.07
CA SER A 52 -2.72 32.33 -0.86
C SER A 52 -4.13 32.90 -0.95
N GLY A 53 -5.16 32.05 -0.81
CA GLY A 53 -6.57 32.45 -0.92
C GLY A 53 -7.13 33.16 0.31
N ARG A 54 -6.40 33.23 1.43
CA ARG A 54 -6.87 33.70 2.75
C ARG A 54 -7.27 35.18 2.84
N ARG A 55 -7.25 35.93 1.72
CA ARG A 55 -7.58 37.35 1.65
C ARG A 55 -8.99 37.67 1.16
N ASP A 56 -9.69 36.71 0.54
CA ASP A 56 -11.09 36.87 0.14
C ASP A 56 -11.95 35.83 0.86
N ASP A 57 -12.92 36.33 1.63
CA ASP A 57 -13.87 35.52 2.38
C ASP A 57 -14.67 34.62 1.41
N SER A 58 -14.62 33.32 1.63
CA SER A 58 -15.53 32.31 1.06
C SER A 58 -15.43 32.00 -0.45
N SER A 59 -14.24 31.98 -1.05
CA SER A 59 -14.13 31.43 -2.41
C SER A 59 -14.36 29.91 -2.43
N HIS A 60 -15.22 29.44 -3.33
CA HIS A 60 -15.50 28.01 -3.59
C HIS A 60 -14.21 27.16 -3.73
N LEU A 61 -13.13 27.79 -4.22
CA LEU A 61 -11.79 27.21 -4.32
C LEU A 61 -11.18 26.82 -2.97
N GLN A 62 -11.39 27.59 -1.90
CA GLN A 62 -10.90 27.23 -0.56
C GLN A 62 -11.60 25.98 -0.02
N LEU A 63 -12.93 25.89 -0.23
CA LEU A 63 -13.71 24.72 0.17
C LEU A 63 -13.26 23.49 -0.62
N LEU A 64 -13.11 23.62 -1.94
CA LEU A 64 -12.59 22.55 -2.79
C LEU A 64 -11.18 22.11 -2.35
N ALA A 65 -10.28 23.06 -2.08
CA ALA A 65 -8.94 22.73 -1.62
C ALA A 65 -8.95 22.00 -0.27
N ARG A 66 -9.84 22.39 0.65
CA ARG A 66 -10.01 21.71 1.94
C ARG A 66 -10.54 20.28 1.78
N LEU A 67 -11.62 20.09 1.01
CA LEU A 67 -12.17 18.77 0.74
C LEU A 67 -11.16 17.88 -0.01
N SER A 68 -10.38 18.48 -0.91
CA SER A 68 -9.30 17.78 -1.62
C SER A 68 -8.20 17.31 -0.67
N LEU A 69 -7.82 18.14 0.33
CA LEU A 69 -6.87 17.75 1.37
C LEU A 69 -7.42 16.63 2.25
N GLU A 70 -8.68 16.71 2.69
CA GLU A 70 -9.33 15.68 3.50
C GLU A 70 -9.41 14.34 2.75
N ALA A 71 -9.78 14.35 1.47
CA ALA A 71 -9.79 13.15 0.62
C ALA A 71 -8.37 12.58 0.40
N LEU A 72 -7.38 13.45 0.25
CA LEU A 72 -5.98 13.05 0.07
C LEU A 72 -5.42 12.39 1.34
N ASP A 73 -5.71 12.95 2.52
CA ASP A 73 -5.30 12.39 3.81
C ASP A 73 -5.96 11.02 4.06
N ASP A 74 -7.23 10.83 3.69
CA ASP A 74 -7.90 9.52 3.75
C ASP A 74 -7.26 8.49 2.79
N CYS A 75 -6.93 8.90 1.56
CA CYS A 75 -6.19 8.06 0.61
C CYS A 75 -4.82 7.65 1.16
N VAL A 76 -4.07 8.59 1.75
CA VAL A 76 -2.77 8.33 2.38
C VAL A 76 -2.93 7.33 3.53
N ALA A 77 -3.91 7.53 4.41
CA ALA A 77 -4.15 6.64 5.55
C ALA A 77 -4.46 5.21 5.10
N ARG A 78 -5.32 5.03 4.07
CA ARG A 78 -5.65 3.72 3.52
C ARG A 78 -4.45 3.04 2.87
N LEU A 79 -3.65 3.80 2.13
CA LEU A 79 -2.47 3.29 1.46
C LEU A 79 -1.39 2.87 2.46
N GLN A 80 -1.19 3.65 3.53
CA GLN A 80 -0.31 3.29 4.64
C GLN A 80 -0.80 2.06 5.39
N ALA A 81 -2.10 1.94 5.66
CA ALA A 81 -2.68 0.75 6.29
C ALA A 81 -2.48 -0.50 5.42
N PHE A 82 -2.61 -0.37 4.09
CA PHE A 82 -2.31 -1.44 3.15
C PHE A 82 -0.83 -1.85 3.21
N GLN A 83 0.09 -0.88 3.21
CA GLN A 83 1.53 -1.14 3.33
C GLN A 83 1.88 -1.85 4.65
N LEU A 84 1.29 -1.44 5.76
CA LEU A 84 1.55 -2.03 7.08
C LEU A 84 1.06 -3.47 7.15
N LYS A 85 -0.15 -3.72 6.60
CA LYS A 85 -0.70 -5.07 6.47
C LYS A 85 0.16 -5.95 5.57
N ALA A 86 0.61 -5.44 4.42
CA ALA A 86 1.48 -6.15 3.50
C ALA A 86 2.83 -6.52 4.14
N ASP A 87 3.40 -5.64 4.97
CA ASP A 87 4.65 -5.89 5.70
C ASP A 87 4.49 -6.94 6.81
N ASP A 88 3.37 -6.92 7.54
CA ASP A 88 3.05 -7.95 8.54
C ASP A 88 2.79 -9.32 7.92
N ASP A 89 2.05 -9.37 6.79
CA ASP A 89 1.84 -10.60 6.03
C ASP A 89 3.19 -11.17 5.57
N PHE A 90 4.10 -10.32 5.08
CA PHE A 90 5.44 -10.72 4.66
C PHE A 90 6.31 -11.25 5.81
N LYS A 91 6.28 -10.60 6.98
CA LYS A 91 7.00 -11.06 8.18
C LYS A 91 6.46 -12.39 8.70
N THR A 92 5.15 -12.58 8.67
CA THR A 92 4.49 -13.81 9.11
C THR A 92 4.87 -14.97 8.20
N ILE A 93 4.87 -14.74 6.88
CA ILE A 93 5.31 -15.71 5.87
C ILE A 93 6.77 -16.12 6.06
N ARG A 94 7.65 -15.20 6.46
CA ARG A 94 9.09 -15.49 6.65
C ARG A 94 9.41 -16.25 7.94
N ARG A 95 8.48 -16.33 8.89
CA ARG A 95 8.66 -17.00 10.20
C ARG A 95 8.05 -18.40 10.28
N GLY A 96 7.18 -18.78 9.35
CA GLY A 96 6.57 -20.12 9.24
C GLY A 96 7.35 -21.02 8.31
#